data_AF-A0A2M7N7S9-F1
#
_entry.id   AF-A0A2M7N7S9-F1
#
_cell.length_a   1.000
_cell.length_b   1.000
_cell.length_c   1.000
_cell.angle_alpha   90.00
_cell.angle_beta   90.00
_cell.angle_gamma   90.00
#
_symmetry.space_group_name_H-M   'P 1'
#
loop_
_entity.id
_entity.type
_entity.pdbx_description
1 polymer ?
#
loop_
_entity_poly.entity_id
_entity_poly.type
_entity_poly.pdbx_seq_one_letter_code
_entity_poly.pdbx_strand_id
1 'polypeptide(L)' 'ANTPEETFLKGFLFDFKITAPHELIKIGYYAGFGKANSLGFGCAEVIENINVFCV' A
#
# COMPACT_ATOMS: atom_id res chain seq x y z
N ALA A 1 20.09 16.17 1.64
CA ALA A 1 19.56 16.80 0.43
C ALA A 1 20.74 17.23 -0.44
N ASN A 2 20.80 16.74 -1.68
CA ASN A 2 21.86 16.93 -2.67
C ASN A 2 23.18 16.18 -2.41
N THR A 3 23.11 14.91 -1.99
CA THR A 3 24.28 14.01 -2.03
C THR A 3 24.16 13.07 -3.24
N PRO A 4 25.29 12.59 -3.81
CA PRO A 4 25.25 11.66 -4.95
C PRO A 4 24.46 10.36 -4.68
N GLU A 5 24.32 9.98 -3.42
CA GLU A 5 23.62 8.77 -2.96
C GLU A 5 22.11 8.98 -2.78
N GLU A 6 21.63 10.23 -2.83
CA GLU A 6 20.22 10.56 -2.73
C GLU A 6 19.46 10.06 -3.96
N THR A 7 18.39 9.30 -3.73
CA THR A 7 17.51 8.78 -4.80
C THR A 7 16.10 9.27 -4.59
N PHE A 8 15.47 9.76 -5.67
CA PHE A 8 14.06 10.16 -5.66
C PHE A 8 13.15 8.95 -5.84
N LEU A 9 12.24 8.76 -4.88
CA LEU A 9 11.20 7.73 -4.95
C LEU A 9 9.91 8.31 -5.51
N LYS A 10 9.30 7.63 -6.47
CA LYS A 10 7.97 7.97 -7.01
C LYS A 10 6.92 7.02 -6.44
N GLY A 11 6.04 7.55 -5.60
CA GLY A 11 4.87 6.83 -5.07
C GLY A 11 3.61 7.06 -5.91
N PHE A 12 2.61 6.21 -5.69
CA PHE A 12 1.26 6.35 -6.24
C PHE A 12 0.25 6.37 -5.10
N LEU A 13 -0.73 7.27 -5.18
CA LEU A 13 -1.88 7.33 -4.27
C LEU A 13 -3.11 6.91 -5.06
N PHE A 14 -3.70 5.77 -4.71
CA PHE A 14 -4.85 5.20 -5.43
C PHE A 14 -5.56 4.16 -4.57
N ASP A 15 -6.83 3.93 -4.89
CA ASP A 15 -7.62 2.86 -4.29
C ASP A 15 -7.39 1.55 -5.06
N PHE A 16 -7.32 0.43 -4.34
CA PHE A 16 -7.17 -0.89 -4.94
C PHE A 16 -8.01 -1.96 -4.25
N LYS A 17 -8.28 -3.04 -4.97
CA LYS A 17 -8.85 -4.27 -4.43
C LYS A 17 -7.81 -5.38 -4.54
N ILE A 18 -7.71 -6.22 -3.52
CA ILE A 18 -6.76 -7.33 -3.47
C ILE A 18 -7.46 -8.62 -3.07
N THR A 19 -7.10 -9.71 -3.72
CA THR A 19 -7.51 -11.08 -3.34
C THR A 19 -6.26 -11.86 -2.99
N ALA A 20 -6.15 -12.27 -1.74
CA ALA A 20 -5.03 -13.06 -1.23
C ALA A 20 -5.47 -13.81 0.04
N PRO A 21 -4.72 -14.83 0.50
CA PRO A 21 -4.92 -15.41 1.81
C PRO A 21 -4.96 -14.34 2.91
N HIS A 22 -5.88 -14.50 3.86
CA HIS A 22 -6.14 -13.53 4.94
C HIS A 22 -4.87 -13.08 5.66
N GLU A 23 -3.98 -14.02 5.99
CA GLU A 23 -2.74 -13.73 6.69
C GLU A 23 -1.78 -12.85 5.88
N LEU A 24 -1.76 -12.97 4.54
CA LEU A 24 -0.95 -12.08 3.70
C LEU A 24 -1.52 -10.66 3.65
N ILE A 25 -2.84 -10.53 3.64
CA ILE A 25 -3.51 -9.22 3.70
C ILE A 25 -3.21 -8.54 5.04
N LYS A 26 -3.28 -9.28 6.16
CA LYS A 26 -2.89 -8.76 7.48
C LYS A 26 -1.45 -8.27 7.50
N ILE A 27 -0.52 -9.06 6.95
CA ILE A 27 0.89 -8.66 6.89
C ILE A 27 1.02 -7.36 6.10
N GLY A 28 0.40 -7.26 4.91
CA GLY A 28 0.44 -6.02 4.12
C GLY A 28 -0.22 -4.83 4.84
N TYR A 29 -1.33 -5.05 5.54
CA TYR A 29 -2.02 -4.01 6.29
C TYR A 29 -1.19 -3.47 7.45
N TYR A 30 -0.53 -4.34 8.23
CA TYR A 30 0.27 -3.91 9.37
C TYR A 30 1.69 -3.46 9.00
N ALA A 31 2.30 -4.06 7.98
CA ALA A 31 3.68 -3.76 7.59
C ALA A 31 3.80 -2.75 6.44
N GLY A 32 2.71 -2.48 5.71
CA GLY A 32 2.68 -1.68 4.49
C GLY A 32 2.82 -2.52 3.21
N PHE A 33 2.16 -2.09 2.13
CA PHE A 33 2.22 -2.72 0.81
C PHE A 33 3.37 -2.16 -0.04
N GLY A 34 4.13 -3.05 -0.70
CA GLY A 34 5.18 -2.67 -1.62
C GLY A 34 6.56 -2.51 -0.96
N LYS A 35 7.21 -1.36 -1.16
CA LYS A 35 8.59 -1.08 -0.72
C LYS A 35 8.66 0.28 -0.02
N ALA A 36 9.77 0.50 0.69
CA ALA A 36 10.05 1.75 1.41
C ALA A 36 9.06 2.05 2.53
N ASN A 37 8.48 1.01 3.15
CA ASN A 37 7.47 1.16 4.21
C ASN A 37 8.01 1.94 5.42
N SER A 38 9.26 1.67 5.82
CA SER A 38 9.94 2.42 6.89
C SER A 38 10.21 3.90 6.55
N LEU A 39 10.06 4.30 5.29
CA LEU A 39 10.12 5.70 4.84
C LEU A 39 8.72 6.33 4.70
N GLY A 40 7.65 5.62 5.08
CA GLY A 40 6.27 6.11 5.09
C GLY A 40 5.43 5.73 3.87
N PHE A 41 5.92 4.84 3.00
CA PHE A 41 5.16 4.37 1.83
C PHE A 41 4.32 3.12 2.14
N GLY A 42 3.28 2.86 1.34
CA GLY A 42 2.55 1.59 1.38
C GLY A 42 1.54 1.43 2.52
N CYS A 43 1.38 2.43 3.40
CA CYS A 43 0.29 2.42 4.38
C CYS A 43 -1.05 2.57 3.66
N ALA A 44 -2.04 1.76 4.03
CA ALA A 44 -3.36 1.74 3.42
C ALA A 44 -4.45 1.64 4.49
N GLU A 45 -5.64 2.12 4.16
CA GLU A 45 -6.82 2.02 5.00
C GLU A 45 -7.89 1.11 4.37
N VAL A 46 -8.76 0.57 5.21
CA VAL A 46 -9.92 -0.19 4.74
C VAL A 46 -11.02 0.81 4.38
N ILE A 47 -11.44 0.80 3.12
CA ILE A 47 -12.53 1.65 2.64
C ILE A 47 -13.85 0.88 2.79
N GLU A 48 -14.64 1.21 3.82
CA GLU A 48 -15.99 0.68 4.03
C GLU A 48 -16.99 1.37 3.10
N ASN A 49 -16.85 1.21 1.79
CA ASN A 49 -17.89 1.58 0.82
C ASN A 49 -17.62 0.91 -0.52
N ILE A 50 -18.11 -0.31 -0.67
CA ILE A 50 -18.32 -0.84 -2.00
C ILE A 50 -19.70 -1.48 -2.01
N ASN A 51 -20.64 -0.80 -2.66
CA ASN A 51 -21.76 -1.45 -3.33
C ASN A 51 -21.17 -2.44 -4.36
N VAL A 52 -20.69 -3.60 -3.90
CA VAL A 52 -20.26 -4.70 -4.75
C VAL A 52 -21.56 -5.42 -5.14
N PHE A 53 -22.29 -4.86 -6.11
CA PHE A 53 -23.10 -5.70 -6.96
C PHE A 53 -22.12 -6.49 -7.84
N CYS A 54 -21.65 -7.63 -7.33
CA CYS A 54 -21.14 -8.68 -8.18
C CYS A 54 -22.37 -9.32 -8.81
N VAL A 55 -22.68 -8.91 -10.04
CA VAL A 55 -23.55 -9.68 -10.94
C VAL A 55 -22.66 -10.68 -11.67
#